data_AF-A0A4V2YJG1-F1
#
_entry.id   AF-A0A4V2YJG1-F1
#
_cell.length_a   1.000
_cell.length_b   1.000
_cell.length_c   1.000
_cell.angle_alpha   90.00
_cell.angle_beta   90.00
_cell.angle_gamma   90.00
#
_symmetry.space_group_name_H-M   'P 1'
#
loop_
_entity.id
_entity.type
_entity.pdbx_description
1 polymer ?
#
loop_
_entity_poly.entity_id
_entity_poly.type
_entity_poly.pdbx_seq_one_letter_code
_entity_poly.pdbx_strand_id
1 'polypeptide(L)'
;MMTVDVNAAFSAEKTGQLDAQRAAREQQVQANADRVAWLDNEVEQGRMVLDGPNTYRVTQGWDAGEVFTVNRNLAGQITEVIADHGLDTTADGDAALYSAVPAWHGLGNVIPGGISDIAEVLRLGGIEFGVEKVADQYTWNGELRTKPDSFITVRDDTGDALGNVGRKYEVFQNRRLFTFLEDLVARHGVIWQSAGPLRGGRKVFVSMRVPNDVIVDPGGLDDTVQLFIVAINSHDGQSPAQAVVTPWRPVCGNTERFAVRDAVSRWKIRHTSGALDRLHEARRTLGLTVAYAETFAAEETALARTDLAIAEFHKVISDLWDPATEDDSTRTRNYDERRRECLDAMFRAEAERAGRTAYAAEKAVTDYLDHVAPKRPGRTLTEELGRDRALDVVRATALVEGTDDDLKTTAHRRLLTLTRR
;
A
#
# COMPACT_ATOMS: atom_id res chain seq x y z
N MET A 1 35.98 53.99 -21.93
CA MET A 1 35.73 53.17 -20.73
C MET A 1 34.40 53.59 -20.15
N MET A 2 33.34 52.80 -20.35
CA MET A 2 32.07 53.04 -19.65
C MET A 2 32.27 52.63 -18.19
N THR A 3 32.29 53.61 -17.29
CA THR A 3 32.30 53.39 -15.85
C THR A 3 30.95 52.80 -15.46
N VAL A 4 30.91 51.49 -15.20
CA VAL A 4 29.74 50.84 -14.62
C VAL A 4 29.53 51.43 -13.23
N ASP A 5 28.39 52.07 -13.01
CA ASP A 5 28.00 52.59 -11.70
C ASP A 5 27.69 51.40 -10.78
N VAL A 6 28.67 51.04 -9.97
CA VAL A 6 28.65 49.91 -9.03
C VAL A 6 27.48 50.05 -8.04
N ASN A 7 27.05 51.27 -7.71
CA ASN A 7 25.93 51.50 -6.81
C ASN A 7 24.58 51.24 -7.48
N ALA A 8 24.46 51.55 -8.77
CA ALA A 8 23.27 51.22 -9.56
C ALA A 8 23.12 49.71 -9.77
N ALA A 9 24.24 49.01 -10.03
CA ALA A 9 24.27 47.56 -10.16
C ALA A 9 23.88 46.84 -8.85
N PHE A 10 24.45 47.26 -7.72
CA PHE A 10 24.10 46.73 -6.40
C PHE A 10 22.64 46.98 -6.01
N SER A 11 22.10 48.16 -6.33
CA SER A 11 20.70 48.49 -6.07
C SER A 11 19.75 47.64 -6.92
N ALA A 12 20.07 47.44 -8.20
CA ALA A 12 19.28 46.57 -9.09
C ALA A 12 19.30 45.10 -8.63
N GLU A 13 20.47 44.59 -8.20
CA GLU A 13 20.61 43.25 -7.65
C GLU A 13 19.78 43.08 -6.36
N LYS A 14 19.87 44.03 -5.44
CA LYS A 14 19.13 43.99 -4.17
C LYS A 14 17.61 44.11 -4.37
N THR A 15 17.16 44.90 -5.34
CA THR A 15 15.75 44.96 -5.75
C THR A 15 15.31 43.61 -6.33
N GLY A 16 16.12 43.00 -7.22
CA GLY A 16 15.83 41.68 -7.78
C GLY A 16 15.74 40.58 -6.71
N GLN A 17 16.60 40.62 -5.69
CA GLN A 17 16.55 39.69 -4.55
C GLN A 17 15.28 39.89 -3.70
N LEU A 18 14.87 41.14 -3.46
CA LEU A 18 13.66 41.46 -2.69
C LEU A 18 12.38 41.08 -3.45
N ASP A 19 12.34 41.29 -4.77
CA ASP A 19 11.21 40.90 -5.60
C ASP A 19 11.10 39.37 -5.71
N ALA A 20 12.23 38.66 -5.83
CA ALA A 20 12.25 37.20 -5.77
C ALA A 20 11.76 36.65 -4.42
N GLN A 21 12.15 37.28 -3.31
CA GLN A 21 11.66 36.91 -1.97
C GLN A 21 10.16 37.19 -1.81
N ARG A 22 9.65 38.30 -2.36
CA ARG A 22 8.21 38.61 -2.36
C ARG A 22 7.42 37.60 -3.18
N ALA A 23 7.86 37.31 -4.41
CA ALA A 23 7.21 36.32 -5.26
C ALA A 23 7.19 34.92 -4.63
N ALA A 24 8.30 34.50 -4.00
CA ALA A 24 8.35 33.23 -3.29
C ALA A 24 7.38 33.19 -2.09
N ARG A 25 7.28 34.31 -1.35
CA ARG A 25 6.34 34.45 -0.22
C ARG A 25 4.88 34.42 -0.69
N GLU A 26 4.56 35.10 -1.78
CA GLU A 26 3.22 35.11 -2.38
C GLU A 26 2.82 33.72 -2.86
N GLN A 27 3.71 33.00 -3.54
CA GLN A 27 3.48 31.61 -3.95
C GLN A 27 3.23 30.69 -2.75
N GLN A 28 3.99 30.86 -1.67
CA GLN A 28 3.80 30.05 -0.47
C GLN A 28 2.47 30.35 0.24
N VAL A 29 2.03 31.61 0.26
CA VAL A 29 0.73 31.99 0.81
C VAL A 29 -0.41 31.42 -0.04
N GLN A 30 -0.30 31.49 -1.37
CA GLN A 30 -1.31 30.95 -2.27
C GLN A 30 -1.43 29.42 -2.12
N ALA A 31 -0.31 28.69 -2.15
CA ALA A 31 -0.32 27.24 -1.96
C ALA A 31 -0.94 26.82 -0.62
N ASN A 32 -0.73 27.61 0.44
CA ASN A 32 -1.39 27.37 1.73
C ASN A 32 -2.90 27.64 1.69
N ALA A 33 -3.33 28.70 1.00
CA ALA A 33 -4.76 28.98 0.81
C ALA A 33 -5.45 27.86 0.01
N ASP A 34 -4.79 27.37 -1.03
CA ASP A 34 -5.31 26.29 -1.88
C ASP A 34 -5.47 24.98 -1.08
N ARG A 35 -4.49 24.63 -0.22
CA ARG A 35 -4.59 23.44 0.65
C ARG A 35 -5.74 23.52 1.65
N VAL A 36 -6.00 24.70 2.21
CA VAL A 36 -7.14 24.91 3.12
C VAL A 36 -8.45 24.77 2.35
N ALA A 37 -8.55 25.42 1.19
CA ALA A 37 -9.74 25.35 0.34
C ALA A 37 -10.04 23.92 -0.14
N TRP A 38 -9.00 23.14 -0.45
CA TRP A 38 -9.14 21.73 -0.80
C TRP A 38 -9.75 20.91 0.33
N LEU A 39 -9.18 21.00 1.54
CA LEU A 39 -9.72 20.29 2.71
C LEU A 39 -11.16 20.67 2.98
N ASP A 40 -11.47 21.97 2.91
CA ASP A 40 -12.82 22.47 3.13
C ASP A 40 -13.79 21.89 2.08
N ASN A 41 -13.37 21.83 0.81
CA ASN A 41 -14.15 21.22 -0.27
C ASN A 41 -14.31 19.70 -0.09
N GLU A 42 -13.27 18.96 0.31
CA GLU A 42 -13.38 17.53 0.58
C GLU A 42 -14.35 17.23 1.74
N VAL A 43 -14.34 18.08 2.76
CA VAL A 43 -15.29 18.00 3.88
C VAL A 43 -16.70 18.37 3.44
N GLU A 44 -16.88 19.44 2.66
CA GLU A 44 -18.19 19.85 2.13
C GLU A 44 -18.81 18.77 1.23
N GLN A 45 -17.98 18.11 0.43
CA GLN A 45 -18.39 17.00 -0.43
C GLN A 45 -18.62 15.69 0.34
N GLY A 46 -18.42 15.70 1.67
CA GLY A 46 -18.61 14.54 2.53
C GLY A 46 -17.64 13.40 2.26
N ARG A 47 -16.50 13.68 1.60
CA ARG A 47 -15.39 12.73 1.38
C ARG A 47 -14.43 12.68 2.57
N MET A 48 -14.47 13.70 3.44
CA MET A 48 -13.75 13.75 4.70
C MET A 48 -14.64 14.32 5.82
N VAL A 49 -14.31 14.02 7.07
CA VAL A 49 -14.92 14.63 8.26
C VAL A 49 -13.84 15.11 9.21
N LEU A 50 -14.09 16.23 9.88
CA LEU A 50 -13.20 16.74 10.92
C LEU A 50 -13.42 15.94 12.21
N ASP A 51 -12.39 15.23 12.64
CA ASP A 51 -12.38 14.36 13.81
C ASP A 51 -11.78 15.03 15.06
N GLY A 52 -11.03 16.12 14.87
CA GLY A 52 -10.38 16.88 15.93
C GLY A 52 -9.85 18.21 15.40
N PRO A 53 -9.18 19.04 16.23
CA PRO A 53 -8.77 20.40 15.85
C PRO A 53 -7.92 20.47 14.56
N ASN A 54 -7.14 19.42 14.31
CA ASN A 54 -6.21 19.31 13.18
C ASN A 54 -6.28 17.93 12.50
N THR A 55 -7.35 17.18 12.74
CA THR A 55 -7.41 15.77 12.41
C THR A 55 -8.63 15.51 11.54
N TYR A 56 -8.40 14.86 10.41
CA TYR A 56 -9.41 14.60 9.39
C TYR A 56 -9.51 13.10 9.15
N ARG A 57 -10.73 12.59 8.97
CA ARG A 57 -11.00 11.20 8.62
C ARG A 57 -11.60 11.12 7.22
N VAL A 58 -11.04 10.27 6.38
CA VAL A 58 -11.59 9.97 5.05
C VAL A 58 -12.83 9.09 5.21
N THR A 59 -13.91 9.39 4.49
CA THR A 59 -15.20 8.70 4.65
C THR A 59 -15.55 7.77 3.50
N GLN A 60 -14.87 7.91 2.35
CA GLN A 60 -15.20 7.22 1.11
C GLN A 60 -13.92 6.75 0.40
N GLY A 61 -14.08 5.86 -0.57
CA GLY A 61 -12.96 5.33 -1.35
C GLY A 61 -12.12 4.31 -0.58
N TRP A 62 -10.94 4.02 -1.12
CA TRP A 62 -10.02 3.00 -0.60
C TRP A 62 -9.52 3.32 0.82
N ASP A 63 -9.31 4.60 1.10
CA ASP A 63 -8.78 5.10 2.37
C ASP A 63 -9.88 5.41 3.38
N ALA A 64 -11.13 5.00 3.13
CA ALA A 64 -12.23 5.20 4.07
C ALA A 64 -11.87 4.67 5.47
N GLY A 65 -12.03 5.54 6.46
CA GLY A 65 -11.68 5.32 7.86
C GLY A 65 -10.25 5.72 8.24
N GLU A 66 -9.38 6.07 7.28
CA GLU A 66 -8.06 6.62 7.59
C GLU A 66 -8.16 8.02 8.15
N VAL A 67 -7.23 8.33 9.03
CA VAL A 67 -7.12 9.60 9.71
C VAL A 67 -5.79 10.22 9.31
N PHE A 68 -5.75 11.53 9.10
CA PHE A 68 -4.48 12.24 8.93
C PHE A 68 -4.50 13.54 9.72
N THR A 69 -3.32 14.05 10.05
CA THR A 69 -3.16 15.28 10.83
C THR A 69 -2.56 16.38 9.97
N VAL A 70 -3.00 17.61 10.17
CA VAL A 70 -2.42 18.79 9.55
C VAL A 70 -1.75 19.67 10.60
N ASN A 71 -0.47 19.99 10.41
CA ASN A 71 0.18 21.00 11.22
C ASN A 71 -0.24 22.37 10.73
N ARG A 72 -0.55 23.27 11.68
CA ARG A 72 -0.90 24.65 11.39
C ARG A 72 0.06 25.59 12.10
N ASN A 73 0.43 26.69 11.45
CA ASN A 73 1.13 27.78 12.11
C ASN A 73 0.16 28.64 12.95
N LEU A 74 0.70 29.62 13.68
CA LEU A 74 -0.10 30.55 14.50
C LEU A 74 -1.13 31.38 13.71
N ALA A 75 -0.96 31.48 12.38
CA ALA A 75 -1.91 32.13 11.49
C ALA A 75 -3.00 31.17 10.95
N GLY A 76 -3.03 29.92 11.41
CA GLY A 76 -3.99 28.89 11.00
C GLY A 76 -3.67 28.23 9.65
N GLN A 77 -2.56 28.60 9.02
CA GLN A 77 -2.16 28.06 7.71
C GLN A 77 -1.58 26.68 7.86
N ILE A 78 -1.94 25.77 6.96
CA ILE A 78 -1.44 24.40 6.94
C ILE A 78 0.03 24.41 6.50
N THR A 79 0.93 24.05 7.39
CA THR A 79 2.37 23.97 7.12
C THR A 79 2.76 22.60 6.59
N GLU A 80 2.05 21.55 7.02
CA GLU A 80 2.38 20.17 6.69
C GLU A 80 1.13 19.29 6.81
N VAL A 81 0.99 18.33 5.90
CA VAL A 81 0.05 17.22 6.03
C VAL A 81 0.86 16.02 6.44
N ILE A 82 0.61 15.52 7.65
CA ILE A 82 1.24 14.31 8.17
C ILE A 82 0.32 13.15 7.76
N ALA A 83 0.74 12.46 6.69
CA ALA A 83 0.10 11.23 6.27
C ALA A 83 0.30 10.16 7.36
N ASP A 84 -0.80 9.54 7.79
CA ASP A 84 -0.75 8.46 8.75
C ASP A 84 -0.27 7.20 8.03
N HIS A 85 0.78 6.57 8.56
CA HIS A 85 1.21 5.25 8.11
C HIS A 85 0.15 4.17 8.44
N GLY A 86 -0.88 4.50 9.20
CA GLY A 86 -1.97 3.63 9.60
C GLY A 86 -1.55 2.62 10.67
N LEU A 87 -0.37 2.81 11.25
CA LEU A 87 0.13 2.02 12.39
C LEU A 87 -0.27 2.75 13.65
N ASP A 88 -0.61 1.99 14.69
CA ASP A 88 -0.87 2.63 15.97
C ASP A 88 0.43 3.02 16.63
N THR A 89 0.34 3.95 17.58
CA THR A 89 1.48 4.39 18.38
C THR A 89 1.42 3.78 19.78
N THR A 90 2.59 3.54 20.35
CA THR A 90 2.76 3.17 21.76
C THR A 90 2.49 4.40 22.64
N ALA A 91 2.42 4.18 23.96
CA ALA A 91 2.26 5.27 24.93
C ALA A 91 3.39 6.33 24.84
N ASP A 92 4.58 5.93 24.40
CA ASP A 92 5.74 6.81 24.22
C ASP A 92 5.71 7.57 22.89
N GLY A 93 4.73 7.28 22.01
CA GLY A 93 4.55 7.92 20.71
C GLY A 93 5.26 7.22 19.55
N ASP A 94 5.97 6.12 19.80
CA ASP A 94 6.63 5.34 18.76
C ASP A 94 5.63 4.46 17.99
N ALA A 95 5.88 4.21 16.71
CA ALA A 95 5.04 3.29 15.93
C ALA A 95 5.12 1.85 16.48
N ALA A 96 3.96 1.27 16.80
CA ALA A 96 3.82 -0.12 17.19
C ALA A 96 3.97 -1.02 15.97
N LEU A 97 5.19 -1.43 15.69
CA LEU A 97 5.52 -2.32 14.58
C LEU A 97 6.75 -3.14 14.95
N TYR A 98 6.69 -4.43 14.69
CA TYR A 98 7.85 -5.31 14.59
C TYR A 98 8.17 -5.54 13.11
N SER A 99 9.46 -5.57 12.74
CA SER A 99 9.88 -5.92 11.39
C SER A 99 11.26 -6.62 11.37
N ALA A 100 11.42 -7.62 10.50
CA ALA A 100 12.69 -8.32 10.30
C ALA A 100 13.69 -7.53 9.42
N VAL A 101 13.18 -6.56 8.67
CA VAL A 101 13.93 -5.68 7.74
C VAL A 101 13.41 -4.26 7.93
N PRO A 102 14.26 -3.22 7.86
CA PRO A 102 13.78 -1.84 7.91
C PRO A 102 12.64 -1.60 6.92
N ALA A 103 11.53 -1.04 7.42
CA ALA A 103 10.46 -0.54 6.58
C ALA A 103 10.93 0.74 5.86
N TRP A 104 10.30 1.06 4.72
CA TRP A 104 10.68 2.23 3.91
C TRP A 104 10.57 3.56 4.68
N HIS A 105 9.64 3.66 5.63
CA HIS A 105 9.46 4.82 6.50
C HIS A 105 10.41 4.84 7.71
N GLY A 106 11.20 3.78 7.93
CA GLY A 106 12.18 3.70 9.01
C GLY A 106 11.59 3.61 10.43
N LEU A 107 10.29 3.26 10.55
CA LEU A 107 9.60 3.17 11.85
C LEU A 107 9.58 1.73 12.38
N GLY A 108 9.36 1.58 13.69
CA GLY A 108 9.15 0.31 14.37
C GLY A 108 10.41 -0.35 14.92
N ASN A 109 10.20 -1.46 15.63
CA ASN A 109 11.21 -2.33 16.21
C ASN A 109 11.78 -3.27 15.14
N VAL A 110 12.96 -2.93 14.63
CA VAL A 110 13.66 -3.74 13.62
C VAL A 110 14.58 -4.75 14.28
N ILE A 111 14.35 -6.04 14.02
CA ILE A 111 15.21 -7.14 14.47
C ILE A 111 15.74 -7.87 13.23
N PRO A 112 16.96 -7.52 12.77
CA PRO A 112 17.53 -8.10 11.55
C PRO A 112 17.55 -9.63 11.59
N GLY A 113 17.04 -10.26 10.52
CA GLY A 113 16.97 -11.72 10.41
C GLY A 113 15.71 -12.35 11.02
N GLY A 114 14.89 -11.55 11.71
CA GLY A 114 13.60 -11.97 12.24
C GLY A 114 13.67 -12.83 13.51
N ILE A 115 12.50 -13.20 14.00
CA ILE A 115 12.30 -13.94 15.26
C ILE A 115 11.41 -15.15 14.96
N SER A 116 11.63 -16.26 15.68
CA SER A 116 10.79 -17.45 15.60
C SER A 116 9.78 -17.56 16.74
N ASP A 117 10.08 -17.04 17.94
CA ASP A 117 9.15 -16.99 19.06
C ASP A 117 8.04 -15.95 18.83
N ILE A 118 6.80 -16.43 18.65
CA ILE A 118 5.63 -15.55 18.50
C ILE A 118 5.43 -14.65 19.71
N ALA A 119 5.72 -15.09 20.95
CA ALA A 119 5.46 -14.28 22.14
C ALA A 119 6.24 -12.95 22.08
N GLU A 120 7.52 -13.03 21.72
CA GLU A 120 8.36 -11.86 21.54
C GLU A 120 7.91 -10.98 20.37
N VAL A 121 7.41 -11.59 19.28
CA VAL A 121 6.84 -10.85 18.14
C VAL A 121 5.58 -10.09 18.53
N LEU A 122 4.69 -10.69 19.35
CA LEU A 122 3.50 -9.99 19.82
C LEU A 122 3.86 -8.80 20.71
N ARG A 123 4.86 -8.97 21.57
CA ARG A 123 5.35 -7.92 22.46
C ARG A 123 5.98 -6.78 21.67
N LEU A 124 6.94 -7.07 20.78
CA LEU A 124 7.62 -6.07 19.95
C LEU A 124 6.70 -5.39 18.94
N GLY A 125 5.70 -6.12 18.45
CA GLY A 125 4.67 -5.58 17.55
C GLY A 125 3.60 -4.76 18.27
N GLY A 126 3.54 -4.77 19.61
CA GLY A 126 2.50 -4.07 20.37
C GLY A 126 1.11 -4.68 20.22
N ILE A 127 1.03 -6.01 20.02
CA ILE A 127 -0.21 -6.77 19.79
C ILE A 127 -0.44 -7.90 20.81
N GLU A 128 0.30 -7.89 21.91
CA GLU A 128 0.14 -8.84 23.02
C GLU A 128 -1.14 -8.62 23.83
N PHE A 129 -1.77 -7.42 23.71
CA PHE A 129 -3.00 -7.09 24.41
C PHE A 129 -4.11 -8.12 24.19
N GLY A 130 -4.89 -8.35 25.23
CA GLY A 130 -6.11 -9.12 25.18
C GLY A 130 -7.30 -8.26 24.78
N VAL A 131 -8.37 -8.94 24.36
CA VAL A 131 -9.64 -8.29 24.04
C VAL A 131 -10.76 -8.93 24.85
N GLU A 132 -11.52 -8.10 25.54
CA GLU A 132 -12.70 -8.49 26.29
C GLU A 132 -13.97 -8.15 25.51
N LYS A 133 -15.02 -8.94 25.71
CA LYS A 133 -16.36 -8.69 25.16
C LYS A 133 -17.29 -8.31 26.31
N VAL A 134 -17.62 -7.02 26.41
CA VAL A 134 -18.45 -6.46 27.48
C VAL A 134 -19.84 -6.09 26.97
N ALA A 135 -20.82 -6.00 27.86
CA ALA A 135 -22.19 -5.63 27.48
C ALA A 135 -22.25 -4.18 26.98
N ASP A 136 -22.98 -3.94 25.89
CA ASP A 136 -23.16 -2.60 25.33
C ASP A 136 -24.17 -1.82 26.19
N GLN A 137 -23.71 -0.72 26.79
CA GLN A 137 -24.49 0.12 27.70
C GLN A 137 -24.66 1.53 27.12
N TYR A 138 -25.85 2.09 27.31
CA TYR A 138 -26.19 3.43 26.85
C TYR A 138 -26.99 4.19 27.90
N THR A 139 -26.88 5.52 27.88
CA THR A 139 -27.64 6.39 28.78
C THR A 139 -28.85 6.96 28.06
N TRP A 140 -30.03 6.79 28.64
CA TRP A 140 -31.27 7.40 28.16
C TRP A 140 -32.01 8.07 29.32
N ASN A 141 -32.23 9.38 29.23
CA ASN A 141 -32.82 10.19 30.31
C ASN A 141 -32.08 10.07 31.66
N GLY A 142 -30.75 9.95 31.62
CA GLY A 142 -29.91 9.80 32.82
C GLY A 142 -29.90 8.38 33.43
N GLU A 143 -30.66 7.44 32.87
CA GLU A 143 -30.66 6.04 33.29
C GLU A 143 -29.70 5.23 32.41
N LEU A 144 -28.81 4.47 33.05
CA LEU A 144 -27.93 3.51 32.38
C LEU A 144 -28.72 2.26 32.00
N ARG A 145 -28.73 1.92 30.71
CA ARG A 145 -29.45 0.78 30.16
C ARG A 145 -28.47 -0.13 29.44
N THR A 146 -28.72 -1.44 29.49
CA THR A 146 -27.96 -2.43 28.72
C THR A 146 -28.76 -2.80 27.47
N LYS A 147 -28.13 -2.73 26.29
CA LYS A 147 -28.74 -3.14 25.03
C LYS A 147 -28.65 -4.67 24.88
N PRO A 148 -29.77 -5.40 24.81
CA PRO A 148 -29.74 -6.86 24.67
C PRO A 148 -29.01 -7.30 23.39
N ASP A 149 -28.26 -8.41 23.49
CA ASP A 149 -27.52 -9.05 22.39
C ASP A 149 -26.48 -8.16 21.67
N SER A 150 -26.18 -6.99 22.22
CA SER A 150 -25.18 -6.04 21.74
C SER A 150 -24.03 -5.97 22.74
N PHE A 151 -22.82 -5.99 22.23
CA PHE A 151 -21.60 -6.02 23.02
C PHE A 151 -20.59 -5.06 22.42
N ILE A 152 -19.63 -4.64 23.24
CA ILE A 152 -18.47 -3.86 22.81
C ILE A 152 -17.23 -4.72 23.06
N THR A 153 -16.35 -4.81 22.08
CA THR A 153 -15.01 -5.37 22.28
C THR A 153 -14.08 -4.29 22.80
N VAL A 154 -13.30 -4.60 23.83
CA VAL A 154 -12.47 -3.63 24.56
C VAL A 154 -11.07 -4.20 24.75
N ARG A 155 -10.03 -3.38 24.57
CA ARG A 155 -8.66 -3.79 24.92
C ARG A 155 -8.52 -3.91 26.44
N ASP A 156 -7.89 -4.98 26.91
CA ASP A 156 -7.69 -5.20 28.34
C ASP A 156 -6.60 -4.31 28.96
N ASP A 157 -5.68 -3.79 28.15
CA ASP A 157 -4.56 -2.96 28.59
C ASP A 157 -4.91 -1.47 28.68
N THR A 158 -5.64 -0.93 27.70
CA THR A 158 -6.00 0.49 27.65
C THR A 158 -7.45 0.80 28.00
N GLY A 159 -8.34 -0.21 27.93
CA GLY A 159 -9.78 0.02 28.02
C GLY A 159 -10.40 0.63 26.77
N ASP A 160 -9.65 0.73 25.66
CA ASP A 160 -10.16 1.32 24.43
C ASP A 160 -11.23 0.43 23.78
N ALA A 161 -12.36 1.04 23.44
CA ALA A 161 -13.43 0.38 22.71
C ALA A 161 -13.04 0.18 21.23
N LEU A 162 -13.03 -1.07 20.79
CA LEU A 162 -12.65 -1.46 19.42
C LEU A 162 -13.86 -1.51 18.47
N GLY A 163 -15.02 -1.95 18.93
CA GLY A 163 -16.21 -1.96 18.09
C GLY A 163 -17.42 -2.67 18.68
N ASN A 164 -18.59 -2.47 18.06
CA ASN A 164 -19.83 -3.09 18.45
C ASN A 164 -20.02 -4.44 17.76
N VAL A 165 -20.31 -5.47 18.54
CA VAL A 165 -20.46 -6.85 18.05
C VAL A 165 -21.72 -7.50 18.59
N GLY A 166 -22.22 -8.51 17.87
CA GLY A 166 -23.43 -9.24 18.27
C GLY A 166 -23.15 -10.40 19.23
N ARG A 167 -24.22 -10.98 19.78
CA ARG A 167 -24.16 -12.16 20.66
C ARG A 167 -23.27 -13.30 20.14
N LYS A 168 -23.34 -13.62 18.84
CA LYS A 168 -22.59 -14.74 18.23
C LYS A 168 -21.09 -14.47 18.04
N TYR A 169 -20.64 -13.21 18.18
CA TYR A 169 -19.25 -12.84 18.00
C TYR A 169 -18.39 -13.47 19.11
N GLU A 170 -17.35 -14.20 18.75
CA GLU A 170 -16.38 -14.75 19.69
C GLU A 170 -15.02 -14.09 19.47
N VAL A 171 -14.45 -13.56 20.56
CA VAL A 171 -13.14 -12.92 20.52
C VAL A 171 -12.09 -13.99 20.26
N PHE A 172 -11.36 -13.86 19.16
CA PHE A 172 -10.16 -14.65 18.92
C PHE A 172 -8.98 -13.85 19.46
N GLN A 173 -8.44 -14.28 20.61
CA GLN A 173 -7.25 -13.64 21.17
C GLN A 173 -6.11 -13.70 20.16
N ASN A 174 -5.35 -12.60 20.05
CA ASN A 174 -4.25 -12.45 19.09
C ASN A 174 -3.30 -13.64 19.20
N ARG A 175 -2.85 -13.96 20.41
CA ARG A 175 -1.98 -15.12 20.68
C ARG A 175 -2.57 -16.43 20.17
N ARG A 176 -3.85 -16.70 20.42
CA ARG A 176 -4.51 -17.95 19.98
C ARG A 176 -4.59 -18.04 18.46
N LEU A 177 -4.95 -16.95 17.78
CA LEU A 177 -5.03 -16.93 16.31
C LEU A 177 -3.65 -17.09 15.68
N PHE A 178 -2.60 -16.48 16.26
CA PHE A 178 -1.27 -16.51 15.66
C PHE A 178 -0.50 -17.79 15.97
N THR A 179 -0.68 -18.40 17.14
CA THR A 179 -0.21 -19.77 17.40
C THR A 179 -0.88 -20.78 16.45
N PHE A 180 -2.16 -20.59 16.11
CA PHE A 180 -2.81 -21.40 15.08
C PHE A 180 -2.11 -21.31 13.71
N LEU A 181 -1.43 -20.21 13.40
CA LEU A 181 -0.65 -20.07 12.15
C LEU A 181 0.73 -20.72 12.25
N GLU A 182 1.37 -20.70 13.42
CA GLU A 182 2.58 -21.50 13.63
C GLU A 182 2.27 -22.97 13.36
N ASP A 183 1.17 -23.46 13.94
CA ASP A 183 0.66 -24.80 13.70
C ASP A 183 0.30 -25.02 12.24
N LEU A 184 -0.24 -24.02 11.53
CA LEU A 184 -0.53 -24.12 10.11
C LEU A 184 0.74 -24.44 9.29
N VAL A 185 1.86 -23.78 9.60
CA VAL A 185 3.12 -23.92 8.85
C VAL A 185 3.94 -25.13 9.32
N ALA A 186 3.68 -25.62 10.53
CA ALA A 186 3.90 -26.97 11.10
C ALA A 186 5.24 -27.72 10.91
N ARG A 187 6.20 -27.29 10.07
CA ARG A 187 7.39 -28.11 9.72
C ARG A 187 8.67 -27.35 9.34
N HIS A 188 8.65 -26.02 9.31
CA HIS A 188 9.81 -25.22 8.91
C HIS A 188 10.00 -24.08 9.90
N GLY A 189 11.25 -23.80 10.27
CA GLY A 189 11.61 -22.73 11.22
C GLY A 189 10.99 -21.41 10.79
N VAL A 190 9.83 -21.09 11.36
CA VAL A 190 9.07 -19.88 11.06
C VAL A 190 9.92 -18.69 11.45
N ILE A 191 10.12 -17.79 10.52
CA ILE A 191 10.73 -16.49 10.78
C ILE A 191 9.69 -15.43 10.48
N TRP A 192 9.18 -14.83 11.54
CA TRP A 192 8.25 -13.72 11.48
C TRP A 192 8.93 -12.52 10.82
N GLN A 193 8.19 -11.85 9.94
CA GLN A 193 8.69 -10.79 9.07
C GLN A 193 8.20 -9.42 9.50
N SER A 194 6.96 -9.33 9.95
CA SER A 194 6.42 -8.10 10.52
C SER A 194 5.15 -8.37 11.32
N ALA A 195 4.85 -7.49 12.27
CA ALA A 195 3.64 -7.57 13.07
C ALA A 195 3.28 -6.19 13.64
N GLY A 196 2.00 -5.87 13.73
CA GLY A 196 1.57 -4.61 14.33
C GLY A 196 0.05 -4.47 14.40
N PRO A 197 -0.45 -3.58 15.28
CA PRO A 197 -1.83 -3.16 15.26
C PRO A 197 -2.05 -2.08 14.19
N LEU A 198 -3.29 -2.00 13.75
CA LEU A 198 -3.79 -1.02 12.80
C LEU A 198 -5.12 -0.48 13.29
N ARG A 199 -5.40 0.78 12.97
CA ARG A 199 -6.71 1.42 13.20
C ARG A 199 -7.10 1.45 14.69
N GLY A 200 -6.15 1.67 15.59
CA GLY A 200 -6.37 1.74 17.04
C GLY A 200 -6.65 0.39 17.68
N GLY A 201 -5.96 -0.67 17.23
CA GLY A 201 -6.05 -2.03 17.75
C GLY A 201 -7.25 -2.81 17.21
N ARG A 202 -8.10 -2.16 16.39
CA ARG A 202 -9.26 -2.78 15.75
C ARG A 202 -8.87 -3.90 14.80
N LYS A 203 -7.71 -3.78 14.17
CA LYS A 203 -7.09 -4.86 13.41
C LYS A 203 -5.67 -5.07 13.89
N VAL A 204 -5.20 -6.31 13.80
CA VAL A 204 -3.81 -6.65 14.02
C VAL A 204 -3.36 -7.58 12.91
N PHE A 205 -2.09 -7.53 12.54
CA PHE A 205 -1.51 -8.47 11.59
C PHE A 205 -0.21 -9.06 12.10
N VAL A 206 0.08 -10.26 11.60
CA VAL A 206 1.42 -10.87 11.62
C VAL A 206 1.72 -11.39 10.23
N SER A 207 2.99 -11.33 9.83
CA SER A 207 3.46 -11.90 8.57
C SER A 207 4.67 -12.79 8.80
N MET A 208 4.76 -13.85 8.02
CA MET A 208 5.92 -14.72 7.95
C MET A 208 6.29 -14.97 6.49
N ARG A 209 7.58 -15.17 6.21
CA ARG A 209 8.04 -15.54 4.88
C ARG A 209 7.74 -17.02 4.63
N VAL A 210 7.26 -17.34 3.44
CA VAL A 210 7.11 -18.74 3.01
C VAL A 210 8.51 -19.33 2.81
N PRO A 211 8.80 -20.57 3.28
CA PRO A 211 10.16 -21.12 3.23
C PRO A 211 10.77 -21.25 1.82
N ASN A 212 9.94 -21.40 0.79
CA ASN A 212 10.37 -21.53 -0.60
C ASN A 212 9.95 -20.27 -1.35
N ASP A 213 10.91 -19.40 -1.67
CA ASP A 213 10.65 -18.29 -2.59
C ASP A 213 10.41 -18.82 -3.99
N VAL A 214 9.73 -18.02 -4.80
CA VAL A 214 9.67 -18.23 -6.24
C VAL A 214 10.99 -17.73 -6.82
N ILE A 215 11.75 -18.63 -7.43
CA ILE A 215 12.96 -18.27 -8.18
C ILE A 215 12.65 -18.41 -9.67
N VAL A 216 12.75 -17.30 -10.40
CA VAL A 216 12.58 -17.24 -11.85
C VAL A 216 13.89 -17.64 -12.51
N ASP A 217 13.81 -18.63 -13.40
CA ASP A 217 14.95 -19.21 -14.11
C ASP A 217 16.16 -19.54 -13.21
N PRO A 218 16.02 -20.54 -12.32
CA PRO A 218 17.10 -20.93 -11.41
C PRO A 218 18.39 -21.33 -12.15
N GLY A 219 19.52 -20.74 -11.77
CA GLY A 219 20.82 -20.88 -12.41
C GLY A 219 21.01 -20.05 -13.69
N GLY A 220 20.02 -19.23 -14.04
CA GLY A 220 20.06 -18.28 -15.15
C GLY A 220 19.84 -16.86 -14.65
N LEU A 221 18.61 -16.32 -14.80
CA LEU A 221 18.26 -14.99 -14.29
C LEU A 221 18.32 -14.90 -12.75
N ASP A 222 17.94 -15.98 -12.05
CA ASP A 222 17.91 -16.07 -10.58
C ASP A 222 17.13 -14.93 -9.90
N ASP A 223 16.06 -14.43 -10.54
CA ASP A 223 15.20 -13.39 -9.95
C ASP A 223 14.30 -13.99 -8.87
N THR A 224 14.25 -13.38 -7.69
CA THR A 224 13.57 -13.96 -6.52
C THR A 224 12.33 -13.16 -6.14
N VAL A 225 11.17 -13.80 -6.19
CA VAL A 225 9.89 -13.26 -5.70
C VAL A 225 9.55 -13.92 -4.38
N GLN A 226 9.50 -13.10 -3.33
CA GLN A 226 9.17 -13.55 -1.97
C GLN A 226 7.66 -13.59 -1.77
N LEU A 227 7.16 -14.66 -1.17
CA LEU A 227 5.77 -14.77 -0.72
C LEU A 227 5.70 -14.75 0.80
N PHE A 228 4.65 -14.12 1.30
CA PHE A 228 4.38 -13.98 2.73
C PHE A 228 3.02 -14.61 3.05
N ILE A 229 2.96 -15.36 4.15
CA ILE A 229 1.69 -15.68 4.80
C ILE A 229 1.41 -14.53 5.76
N VAL A 230 0.33 -13.80 5.52
CA VAL A 230 -0.12 -12.70 6.36
C VAL A 230 -1.44 -13.11 7.00
N ALA A 231 -1.51 -13.04 8.31
CA ALA A 231 -2.77 -13.20 9.01
C ALA A 231 -3.21 -11.92 9.66
N ILE A 232 -4.51 -11.68 9.58
CA ILE A 232 -5.16 -10.46 10.02
C ILE A 232 -6.31 -10.85 10.93
N ASN A 233 -6.30 -10.30 12.13
CA ASN A 233 -7.39 -10.41 13.09
C ASN A 233 -8.15 -9.09 13.14
N SER A 234 -9.46 -9.14 13.40
CA SER A 234 -10.34 -7.97 13.43
C SER A 234 -11.24 -8.05 14.64
N HIS A 235 -11.14 -7.04 15.50
CA HIS A 235 -11.85 -6.97 16.76
C HIS A 235 -13.12 -6.11 16.70
N ASP A 236 -13.28 -5.28 15.66
CA ASP A 236 -14.40 -4.36 15.48
C ASP A 236 -15.70 -4.99 14.92
N GLY A 237 -15.69 -6.30 14.64
CA GLY A 237 -16.81 -7.02 14.04
C GLY A 237 -17.07 -6.74 12.55
N GLN A 238 -16.24 -5.93 11.90
CA GLN A 238 -16.43 -5.53 10.49
C GLN A 238 -15.80 -6.49 9.50
N SER A 239 -14.80 -7.28 9.91
CA SER A 239 -14.15 -8.25 9.03
C SER A 239 -13.87 -9.59 9.71
N PRO A 240 -13.82 -10.70 8.94
CA PRO A 240 -13.41 -11.99 9.48
C PRO A 240 -11.92 -11.99 9.81
N ALA A 241 -11.51 -12.85 10.76
CA ALA A 241 -10.12 -13.26 10.83
C ALA A 241 -9.75 -14.01 9.55
N GLN A 242 -8.57 -13.74 9.01
CA GLN A 242 -8.15 -14.26 7.72
C GLN A 242 -6.65 -14.50 7.66
N ALA A 243 -6.26 -15.44 6.80
CA ALA A 243 -4.89 -15.67 6.41
C ALA A 243 -4.81 -15.62 4.88
N VAL A 244 -3.84 -14.87 4.37
CA VAL A 244 -3.59 -14.71 2.94
C VAL A 244 -2.16 -15.08 2.62
N VAL A 245 -1.93 -15.57 1.41
CA VAL A 245 -0.57 -15.61 0.85
C VAL A 245 -0.45 -14.55 -0.23
N THR A 246 0.62 -13.78 -0.19
CA THR A 246 0.75 -12.56 -0.97
C THR A 246 2.21 -12.20 -1.22
N PRO A 247 2.56 -11.49 -2.30
CA PRO A 247 3.91 -10.93 -2.48
C PRO A 247 4.19 -9.70 -1.61
N TRP A 248 3.19 -9.18 -0.88
CA TRP A 248 3.34 -7.98 -0.05
C TRP A 248 3.69 -8.31 1.40
N ARG A 249 4.80 -7.75 1.89
CA ARG A 249 5.11 -7.70 3.32
C ARG A 249 4.42 -6.50 3.96
N PRO A 250 3.43 -6.67 4.84
CA PRO A 250 2.78 -5.54 5.48
C PRO A 250 3.73 -4.87 6.48
N VAL A 251 3.89 -3.56 6.38
CA VAL A 251 4.63 -2.73 7.35
C VAL A 251 3.84 -1.48 7.74
N CYS A 252 2.69 -1.25 7.10
CA CYS A 252 1.80 -0.11 7.28
C CYS A 252 0.38 -0.47 6.79
N GLY A 253 -0.61 0.37 7.07
CA GLY A 253 -2.02 0.12 6.68
C GLY A 253 -2.22 -0.10 5.18
N ASN A 254 -1.49 0.64 4.34
CA ASN A 254 -1.58 0.51 2.88
C ASN A 254 -1.06 -0.84 2.40
N THR A 255 0.11 -1.26 2.89
CA THR A 255 0.69 -2.58 2.55
C THR A 255 -0.14 -3.75 3.09
N GLU A 256 -0.87 -3.59 4.19
CA GLU A 256 -1.87 -4.58 4.64
C GLU A 256 -3.01 -4.71 3.63
N ARG A 257 -3.54 -3.59 3.13
CA ARG A 257 -4.59 -3.65 2.12
C ARG A 257 -4.10 -4.29 0.82
N PHE A 258 -2.88 -3.99 0.37
CA PHE A 258 -2.25 -4.66 -0.77
C PHE A 258 -2.08 -6.16 -0.54
N ALA A 259 -1.61 -6.56 0.65
CA ALA A 259 -1.48 -7.96 1.04
C ALA A 259 -2.79 -8.72 0.92
N VAL A 260 -3.91 -8.09 1.32
CA VAL A 260 -5.24 -8.67 1.17
C VAL A 260 -5.68 -8.67 -0.30
N ARG A 261 -5.58 -7.54 -1.02
CA ARG A 261 -6.04 -7.38 -2.41
C ARG A 261 -5.37 -8.38 -3.35
N ASP A 262 -4.04 -8.44 -3.29
CA ASP A 262 -3.20 -9.23 -4.20
C ASP A 262 -2.89 -10.61 -3.62
N ALA A 263 -3.75 -11.09 -2.72
CA ALA A 263 -3.64 -12.40 -2.15
C ALA A 263 -3.83 -13.48 -3.22
N VAL A 264 -2.80 -14.29 -3.44
CA VAL A 264 -2.83 -15.43 -4.37
C VAL A 264 -3.63 -16.60 -3.80
N SER A 265 -3.72 -16.68 -2.46
CA SER A 265 -4.63 -17.58 -1.74
C SER A 265 -5.15 -16.88 -0.50
N ARG A 266 -6.38 -17.21 -0.10
CA ARG A 266 -7.09 -16.58 1.01
C ARG A 266 -7.98 -17.57 1.74
N TRP A 267 -7.80 -17.64 3.06
CA TRP A 267 -8.70 -18.34 3.98
C TRP A 267 -9.32 -17.34 4.96
N LYS A 268 -10.62 -17.48 5.22
CA LYS A 268 -11.40 -16.57 6.08
C LYS A 268 -12.25 -17.36 7.05
N ILE A 269 -12.31 -16.91 8.30
CA ILE A 269 -13.23 -17.43 9.31
C ILE A 269 -13.95 -16.31 10.04
N ARG A 270 -15.24 -16.52 10.28
CA ARG A 270 -16.02 -15.61 11.12
C ARG A 270 -15.65 -15.83 12.59
N HIS A 271 -15.73 -14.75 13.35
CA HIS A 271 -15.60 -14.73 14.80
C HIS A 271 -16.78 -15.43 15.47
N THR A 272 -16.79 -16.75 15.43
CA THR A 272 -17.85 -17.60 16.01
C THR A 272 -17.24 -18.79 16.71
N SER A 273 -17.94 -19.33 17.70
CA SER A 273 -17.49 -20.49 18.46
C SER A 273 -17.13 -21.69 17.58
N GLY A 274 -16.02 -22.34 17.90
CA GLY A 274 -15.48 -23.50 17.17
C GLY A 274 -14.94 -23.22 15.76
N ALA A 275 -14.87 -21.96 15.31
CA ALA A 275 -14.35 -21.67 13.97
C ALA A 275 -12.83 -21.94 13.85
N LEU A 276 -12.08 -21.77 14.95
CA LEU A 276 -10.65 -22.06 15.01
C LEU A 276 -10.32 -23.56 15.02
N ASP A 277 -11.32 -24.44 15.15
CA ASP A 277 -11.11 -25.89 15.10
C ASP A 277 -10.93 -26.40 13.67
N ARG A 278 -11.12 -25.54 12.66
CA ARG A 278 -11.03 -25.86 11.23
C ARG A 278 -9.62 -25.71 10.65
N LEU A 279 -8.58 -26.06 11.43
CA LEU A 279 -7.17 -25.97 11.01
C LEU A 279 -6.88 -26.72 9.70
N HIS A 280 -7.50 -27.89 9.51
CA HIS A 280 -7.33 -28.67 8.29
C HIS A 280 -7.84 -27.95 7.03
N GLU A 281 -8.91 -27.15 7.16
CA GLU A 281 -9.43 -26.34 6.06
C GLU A 281 -8.46 -25.22 5.72
N ALA A 282 -7.92 -24.53 6.73
CA ALA A 282 -6.90 -23.50 6.54
C ALA A 282 -5.64 -24.06 5.85
N ARG A 283 -5.14 -25.21 6.32
CA ARG A 283 -3.98 -25.89 5.71
C ARG A 283 -4.26 -26.29 4.26
N ARG A 284 -5.48 -26.74 3.95
CA ARG A 284 -5.83 -27.11 2.58
C ARG A 284 -5.83 -25.88 1.67
N THR A 285 -6.45 -24.79 2.09
CA THR A 285 -6.54 -23.55 1.30
C THR A 285 -5.18 -22.90 1.10
N LEU A 286 -4.32 -22.91 2.12
CA LEU A 286 -2.97 -22.34 2.06
C LEU A 286 -1.94 -23.34 1.50
N GLY A 287 -2.25 -24.63 1.43
CA GLY A 287 -1.46 -25.63 0.72
C GLY A 287 -1.55 -25.49 -0.81
N LEU A 288 -2.60 -24.85 -1.33
CA LEU A 288 -2.73 -24.52 -2.76
C LEU A 288 -1.71 -23.48 -3.22
N THR A 289 -1.03 -22.81 -2.30
CA THR A 289 -0.07 -21.76 -2.65
C THR A 289 1.22 -22.29 -3.25
N VAL A 290 1.60 -23.54 -2.95
CA VAL A 290 2.77 -24.16 -3.58
C VAL A 290 2.51 -24.37 -5.07
N ALA A 291 1.32 -24.89 -5.43
CA ALA A 291 0.95 -25.07 -6.84
C ALA A 291 0.89 -23.74 -7.60
N TYR A 292 0.39 -22.68 -6.97
CA TYR A 292 0.45 -21.32 -7.53
C TYR A 292 1.90 -20.88 -7.76
N ALA A 293 2.74 -20.97 -6.73
CA ALA A 293 4.13 -20.54 -6.80
C ALA A 293 4.91 -21.32 -7.87
N GLU A 294 4.69 -22.63 -7.99
CA GLU A 294 5.27 -23.48 -9.04
C GLU A 294 4.80 -23.08 -10.44
N THR A 295 3.49 -22.83 -10.60
CA THR A 295 2.92 -22.41 -11.89
C THR A 295 3.48 -21.06 -12.31
N PHE A 296 3.47 -20.09 -11.40
CA PHE A 296 4.00 -18.76 -11.62
C PHE A 296 5.51 -18.80 -11.94
N ALA A 297 6.29 -19.56 -11.16
CA ALA A 297 7.72 -19.77 -11.44
C ALA A 297 7.93 -20.36 -12.85
N ALA A 298 7.12 -21.33 -13.27
CA ALA A 298 7.22 -21.95 -14.57
C ALA A 298 6.86 -20.99 -15.71
N GLU A 299 5.82 -20.18 -15.56
CA GLU A 299 5.41 -19.16 -16.52
C GLU A 299 6.49 -18.09 -16.68
N GLU A 300 6.95 -17.49 -15.58
CA GLU A 300 8.01 -16.48 -15.60
C GLU A 300 9.33 -17.04 -16.13
N THR A 301 9.68 -18.29 -15.78
CA THR A 301 10.87 -18.96 -16.32
C THR A 301 10.75 -19.19 -17.83
N ALA A 302 9.56 -19.55 -18.32
CA ALA A 302 9.33 -19.69 -19.75
C ALA A 302 9.49 -18.35 -20.47
N LEU A 303 9.02 -17.25 -19.87
CA LEU A 303 9.24 -15.90 -20.39
C LEU A 303 10.73 -15.53 -20.38
N ALA A 304 11.45 -15.83 -19.31
CA ALA A 304 12.89 -15.54 -19.17
C ALA A 304 13.75 -16.33 -20.15
N ARG A 305 13.29 -17.52 -20.58
CA ARG A 305 14.00 -18.37 -21.56
C ARG A 305 13.57 -18.16 -23.01
N THR A 306 12.62 -17.25 -23.26
CA THR A 306 12.13 -16.97 -24.61
C THR A 306 12.78 -15.70 -25.12
N ASP A 307 13.71 -15.84 -26.07
CA ASP A 307 14.26 -14.71 -26.81
C ASP A 307 13.14 -13.95 -27.54
N LEU A 308 13.18 -12.62 -27.44
CA LEU A 308 12.18 -11.74 -28.02
C LEU A 308 12.85 -10.74 -28.97
N ALA A 309 12.50 -10.82 -30.25
CA ALA A 309 12.94 -9.83 -31.22
C ALA A 309 12.19 -8.49 -31.00
N ILE A 310 12.85 -7.38 -31.30
CA ILE A 310 12.26 -6.03 -31.10
C ILE A 310 10.94 -5.86 -31.88
N ALA A 311 10.83 -6.44 -33.08
CA ALA A 311 9.60 -6.39 -33.87
C ALA A 311 8.42 -7.12 -33.18
N GLU A 312 8.72 -8.13 -32.38
CA GLU A 312 7.72 -8.88 -31.62
C GLU A 312 7.31 -8.12 -30.38
N PHE A 313 8.25 -7.45 -29.71
CA PHE A 313 7.93 -6.49 -28.65
C PHE A 313 7.02 -5.37 -29.17
N HIS A 314 7.32 -4.80 -30.34
CA HIS A 314 6.46 -3.79 -30.97
C HIS A 314 5.06 -4.31 -31.28
N LYS A 315 4.93 -5.60 -31.65
CA LYS A 315 3.62 -6.24 -31.82
C LYS A 315 2.88 -6.36 -30.49
N VAL A 316 3.55 -6.75 -29.41
CA VAL A 316 2.97 -6.77 -28.06
C VAL A 316 2.45 -5.37 -27.69
N ILE A 317 3.24 -4.31 -27.93
CA ILE A 317 2.81 -2.93 -27.67
C ILE A 317 1.55 -2.58 -28.47
N SER A 318 1.50 -2.93 -29.76
CA SER A 318 0.33 -2.68 -30.60
C SER A 318 -0.91 -3.50 -30.22
N ASP A 319 -0.73 -4.65 -29.56
CA ASP A 319 -1.85 -5.45 -29.02
C ASP A 319 -2.40 -4.86 -27.70
N LEU A 320 -1.58 -4.08 -26.98
CA LEU A 320 -1.97 -3.39 -25.75
C LEU A 320 -2.58 -2.01 -26.00
N TRP A 321 -2.09 -1.32 -27.02
CA TRP A 321 -2.55 -0.01 -27.41
C TRP A 321 -2.63 0.12 -28.91
N ASP A 322 -3.79 0.56 -29.39
CA ASP A 322 -4.00 0.80 -30.82
C ASP A 322 -2.93 1.78 -31.34
N PRO A 323 -2.20 1.41 -32.41
CA PRO A 323 -1.25 2.31 -33.05
C PRO A 323 -1.99 3.53 -33.60
N ALA A 324 -1.41 4.71 -33.43
CA ALA A 324 -1.97 5.90 -34.04
C ALA A 324 -1.87 5.80 -35.58
N THR A 325 -2.92 6.24 -36.27
CA THR A 325 -3.06 6.23 -37.72
C THR A 325 -2.82 7.62 -38.31
N GLU A 326 -2.71 7.72 -39.64
CA GLU A 326 -2.55 9.03 -40.30
C GLU A 326 -3.76 9.97 -40.09
N ASP A 327 -4.94 9.38 -39.87
CA ASP A 327 -6.18 10.11 -39.58
C ASP A 327 -6.22 10.68 -38.15
N ASP A 328 -5.32 10.22 -37.27
CA ASP A 328 -5.24 10.70 -35.90
C ASP A 328 -4.57 12.07 -35.77
N SER A 329 -5.01 12.81 -34.74
CA SER A 329 -4.43 14.11 -34.41
C SER A 329 -2.92 14.01 -34.19
N THR A 330 -2.17 15.07 -34.54
CA THR A 330 -0.73 15.17 -34.25
C THR A 330 -0.42 14.89 -32.78
N ARG A 331 -1.32 15.29 -31.86
CA ARG A 331 -1.16 15.01 -30.42
C ARG A 331 -1.21 13.52 -30.11
N THR A 332 -2.15 12.79 -30.72
CA THR A 332 -2.30 11.34 -30.54
C THR A 332 -1.09 10.60 -31.10
N ARG A 333 -0.64 10.97 -32.31
CA ARG A 333 0.56 10.39 -32.93
C ARG A 333 1.82 10.61 -32.10
N ASN A 334 2.06 11.85 -31.65
CA ASN A 334 3.20 12.17 -30.78
C ASN A 334 3.16 11.43 -29.43
N TYR A 335 1.96 11.15 -28.92
CA TYR A 335 1.79 10.39 -27.67
C TYR A 335 2.14 8.92 -27.87
N ASP A 336 1.65 8.30 -28.95
CA ASP A 336 1.98 6.92 -29.29
C ASP A 336 3.48 6.75 -29.53
N GLU A 337 4.10 7.66 -30.30
CA GLU A 337 5.54 7.67 -30.57
C GLU A 337 6.35 7.74 -29.27
N ARG A 338 6.04 8.70 -28.38
CA ARG A 338 6.72 8.82 -27.07
C ARG A 338 6.57 7.58 -26.20
N ARG A 339 5.38 6.95 -26.20
CA ARG A 339 5.15 5.70 -25.47
C ARG A 339 6.04 4.60 -26.03
N ARG A 340 6.08 4.44 -27.36
CA ARG A 340 6.92 3.42 -28.03
C ARG A 340 8.40 3.63 -27.75
N GLU A 341 8.89 4.86 -27.89
CA GLU A 341 10.30 5.21 -27.58
C GLU A 341 10.65 4.91 -26.12
N CYS A 342 9.76 5.25 -25.20
CA CYS A 342 9.95 5.01 -23.78
C CYS A 342 9.97 3.51 -23.45
N LEU A 343 9.01 2.75 -23.94
CA LEU A 343 8.96 1.29 -23.77
C LEU A 343 10.18 0.60 -24.39
N ASP A 344 10.64 1.06 -25.55
CA ASP A 344 11.86 0.58 -26.18
C ASP A 344 13.10 0.85 -25.31
N ALA A 345 13.19 2.03 -24.70
CA ALA A 345 14.28 2.37 -23.79
C ALA A 345 14.25 1.50 -22.53
N MET A 346 13.06 1.30 -21.93
CA MET A 346 12.89 0.46 -20.75
C MET A 346 13.19 -1.01 -21.04
N PHE A 347 12.74 -1.53 -22.19
CA PHE A 347 13.06 -2.90 -22.61
C PHE A 347 14.56 -3.09 -22.85
N ARG A 348 15.25 -2.13 -23.48
CA ARG A 348 16.71 -2.20 -23.64
C ARG A 348 17.44 -2.20 -22.30
N ALA A 349 17.03 -1.34 -21.37
CA ALA A 349 17.62 -1.28 -20.04
C ALA A 349 17.43 -2.60 -19.28
N GLU A 350 16.20 -3.13 -19.27
CA GLU A 350 15.93 -4.40 -18.60
C GLU A 350 16.63 -5.59 -19.28
N ALA A 351 16.80 -5.53 -20.60
CA ALA A 351 17.52 -6.56 -21.34
C ALA A 351 19.03 -6.62 -21.02
N GLU A 352 19.62 -5.59 -20.40
CA GLU A 352 20.99 -5.66 -19.87
C GLU A 352 21.08 -6.63 -18.69
N ARG A 353 20.01 -6.75 -17.91
CA ARG A 353 19.91 -7.65 -16.76
C ARG A 353 19.34 -9.01 -17.14
N ALA A 354 18.20 -9.02 -17.84
CA ALA A 354 17.40 -10.23 -18.08
C ALA A 354 17.53 -10.80 -19.50
N GLY A 355 18.45 -10.26 -20.31
CA GLY A 355 18.56 -10.57 -21.73
C GLY A 355 17.39 -10.02 -22.54
N ARG A 356 17.46 -10.13 -23.87
CA ARG A 356 16.35 -9.73 -24.76
C ARG A 356 15.26 -10.78 -24.75
N THR A 357 14.57 -10.91 -23.63
CA THR A 357 13.65 -12.00 -23.36
C THR A 357 12.22 -11.48 -23.23
N ALA A 358 11.24 -12.39 -23.32
CA ALA A 358 9.84 -12.05 -23.07
C ALA A 358 9.63 -11.56 -21.63
N TYR A 359 10.45 -12.01 -20.67
CA TYR A 359 10.46 -11.51 -19.29
C TYR A 359 10.86 -10.03 -19.22
N ALA A 360 11.95 -9.65 -19.89
CA ALA A 360 12.39 -8.25 -19.94
C ALA A 360 11.33 -7.33 -20.57
N ALA A 361 10.62 -7.83 -21.59
CA ALA A 361 9.50 -7.10 -22.20
C ALA A 361 8.31 -6.93 -21.24
N GLU A 362 8.01 -7.95 -20.45
CA GLU A 362 6.97 -7.86 -19.44
C GLU A 362 7.31 -6.78 -18.40
N LYS A 363 8.51 -6.84 -17.81
CA LYS A 363 8.93 -5.86 -16.79
C LYS A 363 8.95 -4.44 -17.34
N ALA A 364 9.39 -4.25 -18.58
CA ALA A 364 9.30 -2.95 -19.25
C ALA A 364 7.86 -2.43 -19.36
N VAL A 365 6.88 -3.30 -19.66
CA VAL A 365 5.47 -2.91 -19.73
C VAL A 365 4.89 -2.63 -18.34
N THR A 366 5.15 -3.48 -17.36
CA THR A 366 4.62 -3.28 -15.99
C THR A 366 5.20 -2.03 -15.35
N ASP A 367 6.51 -1.81 -15.46
CA ASP A 367 7.18 -0.62 -14.93
C ASP A 367 6.71 0.65 -15.64
N TYR A 368 6.47 0.56 -16.96
CA TYR A 368 5.91 1.69 -17.70
C TYR A 368 4.53 2.04 -17.15
N LEU A 369 3.63 1.07 -16.98
CA LEU A 369 2.29 1.30 -16.47
C LEU A 369 2.30 1.88 -15.04
N ASP A 370 3.16 1.35 -14.17
CA ASP A 370 3.18 1.71 -12.75
C ASP A 370 3.88 3.04 -12.47
N HIS A 371 4.93 3.37 -13.23
CA HIS A 371 5.82 4.47 -12.85
C HIS A 371 5.93 5.58 -13.90
N VAL A 372 5.67 5.28 -15.18
CA VAL A 372 5.98 6.21 -16.27
C VAL A 372 4.74 6.72 -16.98
N ALA A 373 3.76 5.85 -17.20
CA ALA A 373 2.56 6.08 -17.98
C ALA A 373 1.94 7.43 -17.59
N PRO A 374 1.64 8.28 -18.57
CA PRO A 374 1.26 9.65 -18.30
C PRO A 374 -0.12 9.67 -17.66
N LYS A 375 -0.14 10.08 -16.39
CA LYS A 375 -1.37 10.36 -15.65
C LYS A 375 -1.67 11.85 -15.72
N ARG A 376 -2.95 12.22 -15.59
CA ARG A 376 -3.38 13.62 -15.57
C ARG A 376 -3.92 13.95 -14.19
N PRO A 377 -3.14 14.67 -13.36
CA PRO A 377 -3.69 15.22 -12.15
C PRO A 377 -4.80 16.22 -12.48
N GLY A 378 -5.81 16.24 -11.60
CA GLY A 378 -6.83 17.28 -11.63
C GLY A 378 -6.19 18.66 -11.48
N ARG A 379 -6.87 19.68 -12.01
CA ARG A 379 -6.38 21.06 -11.96
C ARG A 379 -6.11 21.52 -10.51
N THR A 380 -7.08 21.25 -9.63
CA THR A 380 -7.05 21.58 -8.20
C THR A 380 -5.83 20.95 -7.50
N LEU A 381 -5.64 19.64 -7.66
CA LEU A 381 -4.48 18.91 -7.12
C LEU A 381 -3.13 19.45 -7.63
N THR A 382 -3.09 19.87 -8.91
CA THR A 382 -1.89 20.45 -9.53
C THR A 382 -1.55 21.83 -8.96
N GLU A 383 -2.57 22.66 -8.75
CA GLU A 383 -2.46 23.99 -8.14
C GLU A 383 -1.93 23.88 -6.69
N GLU A 384 -2.36 22.87 -5.93
CA GLU A 384 -2.02 22.69 -4.52
C GLU A 384 -0.64 22.06 -4.22
N LEU A 385 -0.28 21.02 -4.99
CA LEU A 385 0.92 20.20 -4.70
C LEU A 385 2.10 20.53 -5.62
N GLY A 386 1.86 21.32 -6.66
CA GLY A 386 2.75 21.40 -7.81
C GLY A 386 2.62 20.16 -8.68
N ARG A 387 2.93 20.32 -9.97
CA ARG A 387 2.68 19.32 -11.00
C ARG A 387 3.32 17.96 -10.71
N ASP A 388 4.56 17.93 -10.24
CA ASP A 388 5.30 16.68 -10.08
C ASP A 388 4.73 15.85 -8.93
N ARG A 389 4.49 16.46 -7.76
CA ARG A 389 3.85 15.77 -6.63
C ARG A 389 2.42 15.34 -6.94
N ALA A 390 1.65 16.18 -7.64
CA ALA A 390 0.30 15.83 -8.07
C ALA A 390 0.32 14.61 -9.01
N LEU A 391 1.34 14.51 -9.88
CA LEU A 391 1.51 13.35 -10.75
C LEU A 391 1.86 12.08 -9.97
N ASP A 392 2.75 12.18 -8.97
CA ASP A 392 3.11 11.06 -8.10
C ASP A 392 1.91 10.54 -7.31
N VAL A 393 1.08 11.43 -6.79
CA VAL A 393 -0.17 11.06 -6.10
C VAL A 393 -1.09 10.27 -7.02
N VAL A 394 -1.35 10.76 -8.25
CA VAL A 394 -2.26 10.06 -9.17
C VAL A 394 -1.69 8.72 -9.62
N ARG A 395 -0.37 8.59 -9.78
CA ARG A 395 0.27 7.30 -10.06
C ARG A 395 0.09 6.34 -8.89
N ALA A 396 0.35 6.78 -7.67
CA ALA A 396 0.14 5.98 -6.47
C ALA A 396 -1.33 5.53 -6.36
N THR A 397 -2.29 6.43 -6.58
CA THR A 397 -3.73 6.09 -6.61
C THR A 397 -4.03 5.04 -7.68
N ALA A 398 -3.53 5.20 -8.90
CA ALA A 398 -3.75 4.24 -9.97
C ALA A 398 -3.22 2.83 -9.63
N LEU A 399 -2.06 2.76 -8.97
CA LEU A 399 -1.47 1.50 -8.50
C LEU A 399 -2.30 0.88 -7.36
N VAL A 400 -2.81 1.70 -6.45
CA VAL A 400 -3.71 1.29 -5.35
C VAL A 400 -5.06 0.79 -5.88
N GLU A 401 -5.60 1.44 -6.90
CA GLU A 401 -6.91 1.09 -7.48
C GLU A 401 -6.83 0.00 -8.55
N GLY A 402 -5.62 -0.37 -8.99
CA GLY A 402 -5.40 -1.38 -10.02
C GLY A 402 -5.86 -0.92 -11.41
N THR A 403 -5.78 0.39 -11.69
CA THR A 403 -6.33 0.99 -12.92
C THR A 403 -5.76 0.36 -14.21
N ASP A 404 -4.52 -0.13 -14.16
CA ASP A 404 -3.82 -0.68 -15.32
C ASP A 404 -3.66 -2.23 -15.27
N ASP A 405 -4.27 -2.92 -14.31
CA ASP A 405 -4.06 -4.36 -14.08
C ASP A 405 -4.52 -5.23 -15.27
N ASP A 406 -5.56 -4.80 -15.98
CA ASP A 406 -6.04 -5.47 -17.20
C ASP A 406 -5.00 -5.43 -18.33
N LEU A 407 -4.26 -4.31 -18.46
CA LEU A 407 -3.19 -4.17 -19.45
C LEU A 407 -2.00 -5.06 -19.08
N LYS A 408 -1.62 -5.13 -17.80
CA LYS A 408 -0.55 -6.02 -17.31
C LYS A 408 -0.91 -7.49 -17.60
N THR A 409 -2.14 -7.88 -17.27
CA THR A 409 -2.66 -9.23 -17.52
C THR A 409 -2.67 -9.56 -19.03
N THR A 410 -3.06 -8.61 -19.87
CA THR A 410 -3.06 -8.77 -21.32
C THR A 410 -1.63 -8.93 -21.86
N ALA A 411 -0.69 -8.14 -21.35
CA ALA A 411 0.72 -8.21 -21.73
C ALA A 411 1.31 -9.58 -21.39
N HIS A 412 1.14 -10.03 -20.14
CA HIS A 412 1.60 -11.34 -19.67
C HIS A 412 1.06 -12.48 -20.55
N ARG A 413 -0.27 -12.53 -20.76
CA ARG A 413 -0.89 -13.56 -21.62
C ARG A 413 -0.35 -13.53 -23.03
N ARG A 414 -0.13 -12.33 -23.60
CA ARG A 414 0.38 -12.19 -24.96
C ARG A 414 1.81 -12.71 -25.05
N LEU A 415 2.67 -12.34 -24.12
CA LEU A 415 4.06 -12.80 -24.06
C LEU A 415 4.12 -14.32 -23.86
N LEU A 416 3.25 -14.90 -23.04
CA LEU A 416 3.12 -16.36 -22.88
C LEU A 416 2.74 -17.08 -24.18
N THR A 417 2.05 -16.44 -25.13
CA THR A 417 1.81 -17.09 -26.44
C THR A 417 3.09 -17.29 -27.25
N LEU A 418 4.14 -16.51 -26.97
CA LEU A 418 5.41 -16.54 -27.67
C LEU A 418 6.33 -17.66 -27.15
N THR A 419 6.07 -18.21 -25.96
CA THR A 419 6.88 -19.29 -25.36
C THR A 419 6.61 -20.66 -25.99
N ARG A 420 5.54 -20.79 -26.78
CA ARG A 420 5.08 -22.05 -27.38
C ARG A 420 5.53 -22.25 -28.84
N ARG A 421 6.57 -21.54 -29.26
CA ARG A 421 7.04 -21.49 -30.65
C ARG A 421 7.94 -22.64 -31.05
#